data_AF-A0A937V0G8-F1
#
_entry.id   AF-A0A937V0G8-F1
#
_cell.length_a   1.000
_cell.length_b   1.000
_cell.length_c   1.000
_cell.angle_alpha   90.00
_cell.angle_beta   90.00
_cell.angle_gamma   90.00
#
_symmetry.space_group_name_H-M   'P 1'
#
loop_
_entity.id
_entity.type
_entity.pdbx_description
1 polymer ?
#
loop_
_entity_poly.entity_id
_entity_poly.type
_entity_poly.pdbx_seq_one_letter_code
_entity_poly.pdbx_strand_id
1 'polypeptide(L)'
;MNGSGLLKALSGCLVAIALIAGGGFLAAQYLIAQFTTPPPKPMFVNDKPTPKPQPTAIATKPKPPQSKTTPSATPSPKPSGEGYQARITLSEGLNVRSNPAVDSDRVGGIDFDEEVTVLEETPNQEWQRVRVKTSNVEGWIKSGYTERIN
;
A
#
# COMPACT_ATOMS: atom_id res chain seq x y z
N MET A 1 62.63 3.11 40.73
CA MET A 1 61.91 2.95 39.44
C MET A 1 62.31 4.08 38.51
N ASN A 2 62.89 3.77 37.35
CA ASN A 2 63.43 4.79 36.44
C ASN A 2 62.27 5.53 35.74
N GLY A 3 62.01 6.79 36.11
CA GLY A 3 60.86 7.57 35.62
C GLY A 3 60.77 7.73 34.10
N SER A 4 61.88 7.62 33.38
CA SER A 4 61.91 7.64 31.91
C SER A 4 61.25 6.40 31.28
N GLY A 5 61.29 5.24 31.93
CA GLY A 5 60.64 4.02 31.45
C GLY A 5 59.12 4.09 31.53
N LEU A 6 58.60 4.68 32.62
CA LEU A 6 57.16 4.88 32.83
C LEU A 6 56.58 5.90 31.83
N LEU A 7 57.28 7.01 31.58
CA LEU A 7 56.85 8.03 30.62
C LEU A 7 56.77 7.48 29.18
N LYS A 8 57.73 6.63 28.78
CA LYS A 8 57.72 5.95 27.48
C LYS A 8 56.55 4.97 27.35
N ALA A 9 56.27 4.20 28.41
CA ALA A 9 55.13 3.28 28.44
C ALA A 9 53.78 4.01 28.32
N LEU A 10 53.61 5.12 29.05
CA LEU A 10 52.39 5.94 28.98
C LEU A 10 52.22 6.61 27.60
N SER A 11 53.30 7.12 27.01
CA SER A 11 53.27 7.69 25.65
C SER A 11 52.88 6.64 24.61
N GLY A 12 53.41 5.41 24.71
CA GLY A 12 53.03 4.31 23.82
C GLY A 12 51.57 3.90 23.98
N CYS A 13 51.08 3.85 25.22
CA CYS A 13 49.70 3.50 25.52
C CYS A 13 48.72 4.56 24.97
N LEU A 14 49.04 5.85 25.12
CA LEU A 14 48.22 6.93 24.56
C LEU A 14 48.16 6.89 23.02
N VAL A 15 49.28 6.63 22.35
CA VAL A 15 49.30 6.48 20.88
C VAL A 15 48.48 5.26 20.45
N ALA A 16 48.60 4.14 21.16
CA ALA A 16 47.80 2.94 20.87
C ALA A 16 46.29 3.19 21.04
N ILE A 17 45.88 3.87 22.11
CA ILE A 17 44.48 4.23 22.35
C ILE A 17 43.97 5.17 21.26
N ALA A 18 44.75 6.16 20.85
CA ALA A 18 44.38 7.08 19.78
C ALA A 18 44.15 6.35 18.44
N LEU A 19 45.00 5.38 18.10
CA LEU A 19 44.84 4.55 16.90
C LEU A 19 43.61 3.64 16.98
N ILE A 20 43.34 3.03 18.14
CA ILE A 20 42.16 2.17 18.33
C ILE A 20 40.87 2.99 18.29
N ALA A 21 40.80 4.13 18.98
CA ALA A 21 39.62 4.99 19.01
C ALA A 21 39.35 5.61 17.62
N GLY A 22 40.39 6.13 16.95
CA GLY A 22 40.27 6.68 15.61
C GLY A 22 39.88 5.63 14.57
N GLY A 23 40.54 4.47 14.57
CA GLY A 23 40.21 3.36 13.67
C GLY A 23 38.82 2.79 13.90
N GLY A 24 38.43 2.61 15.17
CA GLY A 24 37.10 2.15 15.55
C GLY A 24 35.99 3.11 15.12
N PHE A 25 36.21 4.43 15.27
CA PHE A 25 35.25 5.45 14.84
C PHE A 25 35.05 5.45 13.31
N LEU A 26 36.13 5.34 12.53
CA LEU A 26 36.05 5.25 11.07
C LEU A 26 35.33 3.97 10.60
N ALA A 27 35.64 2.83 11.22
CA ALA A 27 34.99 1.56 10.91
C ALA A 27 33.48 1.59 11.24
N ALA A 28 33.11 2.15 12.39
CA ALA A 28 31.72 2.32 12.80
C ALA A 28 30.94 3.21 11.82
N GLN A 29 31.51 4.36 11.43
CA GLN A 29 30.88 5.26 10.46
C GLN A 29 30.70 4.60 9.09
N TYR A 30 31.66 3.78 8.64
CA TYR A 30 31.55 3.03 7.40
C TYR A 30 30.43 1.99 7.44
N LEU A 31 30.29 1.25 8.53
CA LEU A 31 29.22 0.26 8.70
C LEU A 31 27.84 0.92 8.77
N ILE A 32 27.70 2.04 9.49
CA ILE A 32 26.44 2.79 9.53
C ILE A 32 26.04 3.19 8.10
N ALA A 33 26.95 3.78 7.33
CA ALA A 33 26.67 4.18 5.95
C ALA A 33 26.20 3.01 5.06
N GLN A 34 26.77 1.81 5.22
CA GLN A 34 26.36 0.62 4.47
C GLN A 34 24.93 0.16 4.79
N PHE A 35 24.49 0.26 6.04
CA PHE A 35 23.19 -0.27 6.47
C PHE A 35 22.09 0.78 6.57
N THR A 36 22.41 2.08 6.50
CA THR A 36 21.43 3.17 6.58
C THR A 36 21.20 3.91 5.27
N THR A 37 21.93 3.61 4.18
CA THR A 37 21.61 4.21 2.89
C THR A 37 20.26 3.71 2.39
N PRO A 38 19.28 4.60 2.13
CA PRO A 38 17.99 4.18 1.63
C PRO A 38 18.17 3.46 0.29
N PRO A 39 17.43 2.36 0.03
CA PRO A 39 17.52 1.67 -1.24
C PRO A 39 17.21 2.64 -2.38
N PRO A 40 17.91 2.53 -3.53
CA PRO A 40 17.56 3.32 -4.70
C PRO A 40 16.09 3.04 -5.03
N LYS A 41 15.32 4.11 -5.27
CA LYS A 41 13.91 3.97 -5.64
C LYS A 41 13.80 3.00 -6.82
N PRO A 42 12.87 2.02 -6.78
CA PRO A 42 12.66 1.13 -7.91
C PRO A 42 12.32 1.99 -9.12
N MET A 43 13.20 1.98 -10.12
CA MET A 43 12.97 2.62 -11.41
C MET A 43 12.03 1.71 -12.17
N PHE A 44 10.73 2.04 -12.16
CA PHE A 44 9.79 1.38 -13.04
C PHE A 44 10.11 1.77 -14.48
N VAL A 45 9.87 0.86 -15.43
CA VAL A 45 10.02 1.13 -16.87
C VAL A 45 9.19 2.35 -17.31
N ASN A 46 8.16 2.71 -16.53
CA ASN A 46 7.29 3.86 -16.73
C ASN A 46 7.90 5.24 -16.34
N ASP A 47 9.03 5.27 -15.61
CA ASP A 47 9.69 6.51 -15.12
C ASP A 47 10.83 7.00 -16.03
N LYS A 48 11.19 6.23 -17.08
CA LYS A 48 12.09 6.76 -18.11
C LYS A 48 11.30 7.80 -18.91
N PRO A 49 11.80 9.04 -19.09
CA PRO A 49 11.14 10.01 -19.95
C PRO A 49 11.07 9.43 -21.35
N THR A 50 9.86 9.10 -21.79
CA THR A 50 9.56 9.08 -23.21
C THR A 50 9.88 10.47 -23.77
N PRO A 51 10.50 10.57 -24.96
CA PRO A 51 10.78 11.86 -25.58
C PRO A 51 9.46 12.63 -25.69
N LYS A 52 9.36 13.73 -24.94
CA LYS A 52 8.21 14.63 -24.94
C LYS A 52 8.16 15.33 -26.30
N PRO A 53 7.10 15.16 -27.10
CA PRO A 53 6.82 16.09 -28.19
C PRO A 53 6.37 17.41 -27.56
N GLN A 54 7.03 18.51 -27.91
CA GLN A 54 6.63 19.88 -27.56
C GLN A 54 6.57 20.66 -28.89
N PRO A 55 5.67 21.65 -29.10
CA PRO A 55 4.22 21.66 -28.98
C PRO A 55 3.55 22.43 -30.16
N THR A 56 2.56 21.91 -30.87
CA THR A 56 1.70 22.79 -31.69
C THR A 56 0.51 23.23 -30.86
N ALA A 57 0.53 24.50 -30.48
CA ALA A 57 -0.52 25.17 -29.73
C ALA A 57 -1.84 25.20 -30.52
N ILE A 58 -2.93 24.77 -29.89
CA ILE A 58 -4.24 25.42 -30.07
C ILE A 58 -4.89 25.56 -28.70
N ALA A 59 -5.24 26.81 -28.39
CA ALA A 59 -5.85 27.25 -27.15
C ALA A 59 -7.27 26.70 -26.97
N THR A 60 -7.61 26.25 -25.75
CA THR A 60 -8.93 26.42 -25.14
C THR A 60 -8.83 26.15 -23.63
N LYS A 61 -9.26 27.12 -22.81
CA LYS A 61 -9.45 27.02 -21.36
C LYS A 61 -10.84 26.39 -21.08
N PRO A 62 -11.20 26.01 -19.83
CA PRO A 62 -11.04 24.73 -19.14
C PRO A 62 -12.35 23.90 -19.05
N LYS A 63 -12.29 22.56 -19.02
CA LYS A 63 -13.39 21.69 -18.59
C LYS A 63 -12.86 20.41 -17.90
N PRO A 64 -13.45 19.93 -16.79
CA PRO A 64 -12.98 18.72 -16.10
C PRO A 64 -13.13 17.49 -17.01
N PRO A 65 -12.13 16.61 -17.15
CA PRO A 65 -12.32 15.35 -17.85
C PRO A 65 -12.91 14.33 -16.89
N GLN A 66 -14.23 14.24 -16.95
CA GLN A 66 -14.99 13.08 -16.53
C GLN A 66 -15.03 12.05 -17.68
N SER A 67 -14.59 10.83 -17.35
CA SER A 67 -14.97 9.51 -17.90
C SER A 67 -14.67 9.16 -19.38
N LYS A 68 -14.09 7.96 -19.58
CA LYS A 68 -14.78 6.78 -20.16
C LYS A 68 -13.81 5.61 -20.47
N THR A 69 -13.91 4.53 -19.70
CA THR A 69 -13.82 3.15 -20.24
C THR A 69 -14.81 2.25 -19.51
N THR A 70 -15.95 2.01 -20.16
CA THR A 70 -16.88 0.88 -19.94
C THR A 70 -17.70 0.82 -21.23
N PRO A 71 -18.02 -0.35 -21.83
CA PRO A 71 -18.34 -1.60 -21.13
C PRO A 71 -17.76 -2.89 -21.75
N SER A 72 -17.52 -3.90 -20.92
CA SER A 72 -17.81 -5.29 -21.31
C SER A 72 -18.92 -5.77 -20.38
N ALA A 73 -20.15 -5.70 -20.89
CA ALA A 73 -21.30 -6.32 -20.28
C ALA A 73 -21.21 -7.83 -20.52
N THR A 74 -20.56 -8.55 -19.60
CA THR A 74 -21.02 -9.91 -19.30
C THR A 74 -22.42 -9.75 -18.69
N PRO A 75 -23.43 -10.54 -19.10
CA PRO A 75 -24.80 -10.34 -18.64
C PRO A 75 -24.85 -10.40 -17.11
N SER A 76 -25.02 -9.24 -16.49
CA SER A 76 -25.42 -9.11 -15.09
C SER A 76 -26.76 -9.84 -14.96
N PRO A 77 -26.86 -10.84 -14.05
CA PRO A 77 -28.14 -11.43 -13.73
C PRO A 77 -29.05 -10.32 -13.20
N LYS A 78 -30.21 -10.21 -13.86
CA LYS A 78 -31.37 -9.39 -13.53
C LYS A 78 -31.52 -9.19 -12.00
N PRO A 79 -31.85 -7.96 -11.55
CA PRO A 79 -31.98 -7.66 -10.12
C PRO A 79 -33.05 -8.56 -9.51
N SER A 80 -32.64 -9.48 -8.66
CA SER A 80 -33.53 -10.06 -7.68
C SER A 80 -33.82 -8.93 -6.71
N GLY A 81 -34.95 -8.24 -6.93
CA GLY A 81 -35.43 -7.21 -6.05
C GLY A 81 -35.42 -7.72 -4.62
N GLU A 82 -34.95 -6.87 -3.71
CA GLU A 82 -34.74 -7.15 -2.29
C GLU A 82 -33.48 -7.99 -2.04
N GLY A 83 -32.33 -7.30 -2.06
CA GLY A 83 -31.09 -7.84 -1.53
C GLY A 83 -31.28 -8.41 -0.11
N TYR A 84 -30.59 -9.50 0.21
CA TYR A 84 -30.73 -10.14 1.52
C TYR A 84 -29.78 -9.52 2.54
N GLN A 85 -30.17 -9.57 3.82
CA GLN A 85 -29.29 -9.16 4.91
C GLN A 85 -28.27 -10.27 5.19
N ALA A 86 -27.02 -9.88 5.37
CA ALA A 86 -25.93 -10.77 5.69
C ALA A 86 -25.01 -10.15 6.74
N ARG A 87 -24.28 -11.01 7.44
CA ARG A 87 -23.27 -10.67 8.42
C ARG A 87 -21.88 -11.03 7.91
N ILE A 88 -20.88 -10.23 8.24
CA ILE A 88 -19.50 -10.58 7.95
C ILE A 88 -18.96 -11.58 8.97
N THR A 89 -18.47 -12.72 8.49
CA THR A 89 -17.90 -13.79 9.35
C THR A 89 -16.39 -13.71 9.52
N LEU A 90 -15.71 -12.85 8.74
CA LEU A 90 -14.26 -12.72 8.78
C LEU A 90 -13.84 -11.80 9.94
N SER A 91 -13.08 -12.32 10.90
CA SER A 91 -12.64 -11.58 12.09
C SER A 91 -11.76 -10.36 11.80
N GLU A 92 -11.09 -10.34 10.65
CA GLU A 92 -10.27 -9.21 10.19
C GLU A 92 -11.09 -8.10 9.51
N GLY A 93 -12.38 -8.33 9.26
CA GLY A 93 -13.22 -7.47 8.44
C GLY A 93 -12.97 -7.65 6.94
N LEU A 94 -13.78 -7.00 6.11
CA LEU A 94 -13.67 -7.02 4.65
C LEU A 94 -13.45 -5.63 4.08
N ASN A 95 -12.65 -5.57 3.02
CA ASN A 95 -12.46 -4.36 2.24
C ASN A 95 -13.57 -4.20 1.20
N VAL A 96 -14.20 -3.03 1.20
CA VAL A 96 -15.17 -2.65 0.19
C VAL A 96 -14.45 -1.94 -0.95
N ARG A 97 -14.65 -2.42 -2.17
CA ARG A 97 -13.99 -1.92 -3.38
C ARG A 97 -14.97 -1.26 -4.35
N SER A 98 -14.45 -0.38 -5.20
CA SER A 98 -15.28 0.31 -6.21
C SER A 98 -15.79 -0.62 -7.30
N ASN A 99 -15.01 -1.63 -7.67
CA ASN A 99 -15.30 -2.59 -8.74
C ASN A 99 -15.05 -4.05 -8.27
N PRO A 100 -15.63 -5.06 -8.95
CA PRO A 100 -15.40 -6.48 -8.65
C PRO A 100 -14.02 -6.93 -9.18
N ALA A 101 -12.95 -6.32 -8.68
CA ALA A 101 -11.59 -6.60 -9.08
C ALA A 101 -10.60 -6.39 -7.93
N VAL A 102 -9.55 -7.23 -7.87
CA VAL A 102 -8.57 -7.24 -6.76
C VAL A 102 -7.68 -5.98 -6.77
N ASP A 103 -7.48 -5.38 -7.94
CA ASP A 103 -6.67 -4.18 -8.19
C ASP A 103 -7.49 -2.87 -8.10
N SER A 104 -8.80 -2.95 -7.89
CA SER A 104 -9.66 -1.77 -7.82
C SER A 104 -9.51 -0.98 -6.52
N ASP A 105 -9.81 0.31 -6.57
CA ASP A 105 -9.71 1.22 -5.41
C ASP A 105 -10.57 0.76 -4.23
N ARG A 106 -10.00 0.84 -3.03
CA ARG A 106 -10.72 0.61 -1.77
C ARG A 106 -11.58 1.84 -1.45
N VAL A 107 -12.89 1.65 -1.39
CA VAL A 107 -13.87 2.69 -1.03
C VAL A 107 -14.27 2.65 0.44
N GLY A 108 -14.01 1.53 1.13
CA GLY A 108 -14.32 1.39 2.54
C GLY A 108 -13.83 0.09 3.18
N GLY A 109 -14.31 -0.15 4.40
CA GLY A 109 -14.14 -1.38 5.15
C GLY A 109 -15.41 -1.72 5.91
N ILE A 110 -15.65 -2.99 6.12
CA ILE A 110 -16.72 -3.55 6.93
C ILE A 110 -16.05 -4.38 8.00
N ASP A 111 -16.42 -4.17 9.26
CA ASP A 111 -15.82 -4.90 10.37
C ASP A 111 -16.45 -6.29 10.52
N PHE A 112 -15.81 -7.13 11.34
CA PHE A 112 -16.40 -8.40 11.75
C PHE A 112 -17.78 -8.16 12.38
N ASP A 113 -18.70 -9.10 12.17
CA ASP A 113 -20.03 -9.10 12.80
C ASP A 113 -20.98 -7.99 12.30
N GLU A 114 -20.54 -7.17 11.34
CA GLU A 114 -21.31 -6.06 10.80
C GLU A 114 -22.38 -6.53 9.81
N GLU A 115 -23.53 -5.86 9.84
CA GLU A 115 -24.67 -6.14 8.97
C GLU A 115 -24.59 -5.39 7.63
N VAL A 116 -24.71 -6.15 6.56
CA VAL A 116 -24.70 -5.65 5.19
C VAL A 116 -25.91 -6.16 4.42
N THR A 117 -26.33 -5.41 3.41
CA THR A 117 -27.35 -5.84 2.45
C THR A 117 -26.68 -6.22 1.15
N VAL A 118 -26.75 -7.50 0.76
CA VAL A 118 -26.18 -8.00 -0.48
C VAL A 118 -27.14 -7.71 -1.62
N LEU A 119 -26.75 -6.83 -2.54
CA LEU A 119 -27.56 -6.33 -3.65
C LEU A 119 -27.39 -7.15 -4.92
N GLU A 120 -26.16 -7.56 -5.21
CA GLU A 120 -25.80 -8.24 -6.46
C GLU A 120 -24.65 -9.22 -6.21
N GLU A 121 -24.56 -10.27 -7.01
CA GLU A 121 -23.44 -11.20 -7.03
C GLU A 121 -22.96 -11.37 -8.47
N THR A 122 -21.64 -11.40 -8.65
CA THR A 122 -21.04 -11.64 -9.97
C THR A 122 -21.35 -13.07 -10.46
N PRO A 123 -21.46 -13.30 -11.78
CA PRO A 123 -21.70 -14.64 -12.33
C PRO A 123 -20.66 -15.69 -11.90
N ASN A 124 -19.43 -15.25 -11.60
CA ASN A 124 -18.34 -16.11 -11.19
C ASN A 124 -18.34 -16.40 -9.67
N GLN A 125 -19.29 -15.83 -8.91
CA GLN A 125 -19.40 -15.94 -7.46
C GLN A 125 -18.13 -15.51 -6.70
N GLU A 126 -17.28 -14.69 -7.31
CA GLU A 126 -16.06 -14.19 -6.67
C GLU A 126 -16.31 -12.89 -5.89
N TRP A 127 -17.28 -12.09 -6.37
CA TRP A 127 -17.61 -10.79 -5.82
C TRP A 127 -19.10 -10.62 -5.58
N GLN A 128 -19.41 -9.94 -4.48
CA GLN A 128 -20.76 -9.53 -4.09
C GLN A 128 -20.79 -8.01 -3.90
N ARG A 129 -21.80 -7.37 -4.46
CA ARG A 129 -22.07 -5.96 -4.22
C ARG A 129 -22.91 -5.84 -2.96
N VAL A 130 -22.38 -5.13 -1.99
CA VAL A 130 -23.01 -4.95 -0.70
C VAL A 130 -23.19 -3.47 -0.39
N ARG A 131 -24.24 -3.18 0.37
CA ARG A 131 -24.47 -1.89 1.01
C ARG A 131 -24.38 -2.06 2.52
N VAL A 132 -23.47 -1.32 3.12
CA VAL A 132 -23.24 -1.32 4.56
C VAL A 132 -24.30 -0.46 5.22
N LYS A 133 -25.02 -0.99 6.22
CA LYS A 133 -26.08 -0.22 6.90
C LYS A 133 -25.51 0.94 7.71
N THR A 134 -24.40 0.72 8.41
CA THR A 134 -23.78 1.68 9.34
C THR A 134 -23.22 2.90 8.62
N SER A 135 -22.44 2.67 7.56
CA SER A 135 -21.72 3.73 6.84
C SER A 135 -22.42 4.22 5.58
N ASN A 136 -23.51 3.57 5.17
CA ASN A 136 -24.20 3.76 3.88
C ASN A 136 -23.28 3.61 2.66
N VAL A 137 -22.08 3.05 2.84
CA VAL A 137 -21.12 2.82 1.77
C VAL A 137 -21.56 1.61 0.97
N GLU A 138 -21.48 1.73 -0.34
CA GLU A 138 -21.79 0.66 -1.28
C GLU A 138 -20.56 0.31 -2.11
N GLY A 139 -20.34 -0.99 -2.31
CA GLY A 139 -19.28 -1.46 -3.19
C GLY A 139 -19.19 -2.97 -3.21
N TRP A 140 -18.08 -3.46 -3.75
CA TRP A 140 -17.84 -4.88 -3.98
C TRP A 140 -16.95 -5.46 -2.91
N ILE A 141 -17.37 -6.59 -2.37
CA ILE A 141 -16.61 -7.42 -1.44
C ILE A 141 -16.37 -8.79 -2.05
N LYS A 142 -15.36 -9.50 -1.55
CA LYS A 142 -15.09 -10.87 -1.96
C LYS A 142 -16.19 -11.78 -1.39
N SER A 143 -16.77 -12.61 -2.25
CA SER A 143 -17.77 -13.59 -1.86
C SER A 143 -17.20 -14.65 -0.91
N GLY A 144 -18.09 -15.32 -0.17
CA GLY A 144 -17.74 -16.44 0.72
C GLY A 144 -17.43 -16.05 2.16
N TYR A 145 -17.48 -14.76 2.50
CA TYR A 145 -17.28 -14.24 3.86
C TYR A 145 -18.54 -13.55 4.43
N THR A 146 -19.69 -13.81 3.81
CA THR A 146 -21.00 -13.29 4.21
C THR A 146 -21.91 -14.44 4.62
N GLU A 147 -22.49 -14.36 5.81
CA GLU A 147 -23.50 -15.30 6.29
C GLU A 147 -24.87 -14.63 6.26
N ARG A 148 -25.84 -15.25 5.60
CA ARG A 148 -27.19 -14.68 5.49
C ARG A 148 -27.87 -14.66 6.86
N ILE A 149 -28.35 -13.48 7.26
CA ILE A 149 -29.21 -13.30 8.42
C ILE A 149 -30.65 -13.49 7.94
N ASN A 150 -31.37 -14.43 8.56
CA ASN A 150 -32.72 -14.81 8.17
C ASN A 150 -33.73 -14.45 9.26
#